data_AF-A0A662Z881-F1
#
_entry.id   AF-A0A662Z881-F1
#
_cell.length_a   1.000
_cell.length_b   1.000
_cell.length_c   1.000
_cell.angle_alpha   90.00
_cell.angle_beta   90.00
_cell.angle_gamma   90.00
#
_symmetry.space_group_name_H-M   'P 1'
#
loop_
_entity.id
_entity.type
_entity.pdbx_description
1 polymer ?
#
loop_
_entity_poly.entity_id
_entity_poly.type
_entity_poly.pdbx_seq_one_letter_code
_entity_poly.pdbx_strand_id
1 'polypeptide(L)' 'MGREMKGIAQSENIENLVDKDSIYVDKTEYIYNLTKQYDRVFISRPRRFGKSLTLNTIGTLFEKGVEPYFKGTWIY' A
#
# COMPACT_ATOMS: atom_id res chain seq x y z
N MET A 1 26.05 12.14 -7.51
CA MET A 1 25.32 10.92 -7.93
C MET A 1 23.84 11.29 -7.99
N GLY A 2 23.30 11.54 -9.18
CA GLY A 2 21.94 12.05 -9.32
C GLY A 2 20.94 11.00 -8.83
N ARG A 3 19.99 11.38 -7.96
CA ARG A 3 18.82 10.53 -7.71
C ARG A 3 18.02 10.48 -9.01
N GLU A 4 17.99 9.34 -9.68
CA GLU A 4 16.99 9.10 -10.72
C GLU A 4 15.60 9.27 -10.09
N MET A 5 14.74 10.02 -10.77
CA MET A 5 13.36 10.17 -10.31
C MET A 5 12.65 8.84 -10.44
N LYS A 6 12.13 8.33 -9.32
CA LYS A 6 11.28 7.14 -9.31
C LYS A 6 10.01 7.39 -10.10
N GLY A 7 9.65 6.41 -10.94
CA GLY A 7 8.43 6.47 -11.75
C GLY A 7 7.16 6.45 -10.89
N ILE A 8 6.09 7.06 -11.41
CA ILE A 8 4.74 6.87 -10.87
C ILE A 8 4.20 5.55 -11.41
N ALA A 9 3.99 4.57 -10.54
CA ALA A 9 3.39 3.29 -10.94
C ALA A 9 1.97 3.48 -11.48
N GLN A 10 1.69 2.85 -12.62
CA GLN A 10 0.33 2.61 -13.11
C GLN A 10 -0.10 1.20 -12.70
N SER A 11 -0.20 0.95 -11.40
CA SER A 11 -0.64 -0.34 -10.87
C SER A 11 -1.47 -0.18 -9.60
N GLU A 12 -2.37 -1.12 -9.39
CA GLU A 12 -3.15 -1.28 -8.17
C GLU A 12 -2.62 -2.39 -7.25
N ASN A 13 -1.43 -2.94 -7.56
CA ASN A 13 -0.80 -3.99 -6.75
C ASN A 13 0.46 -3.48 -6.06
N ILE A 14 0.55 -3.60 -4.73
CA ILE A 14 1.71 -3.14 -3.95
C ILE A 14 2.99 -3.88 -4.35
N GLU A 15 2.88 -5.16 -4.72
CA GLU A 15 4.00 -5.97 -5.21
C GLU A 15 4.63 -5.36 -6.47
N ASN A 16 3.79 -4.95 -7.42
CA ASN A 16 4.27 -4.28 -8.64
C ASN A 16 4.93 -2.92 -8.34
N LEU A 17 4.53 -2.23 -7.27
CA LEU A 17 5.16 -0.98 -6.87
C LEU A 17 6.58 -1.23 -6.34
N VAL A 18 6.76 -2.31 -5.57
CA VAL A 18 8.05 -2.74 -5.06
C VAL A 18 8.96 -3.23 -6.20
N ASP A 19 8.45 -4.11 -7.06
CA ASP A 19 9.21 -4.68 -8.18
C ASP A 19 9.69 -3.62 -9.19
N LYS A 20 8.93 -2.54 -9.35
CA LYS A 20 9.24 -1.43 -10.27
C LYS A 20 9.95 -0.26 -9.61
N ASP A 21 10.40 -0.41 -8.36
CA ASP A 21 11.00 0.65 -7.54
C ASP A 21 10.20 1.98 -7.57
N SER A 22 8.87 1.87 -7.56
CA SER A 22 7.96 2.99 -7.72
C SER A 22 7.68 3.70 -6.40
N ILE A 23 7.14 4.91 -6.48
CA ILE A 23 6.74 5.67 -5.29
C ILE A 23 5.45 5.08 -4.70
N TYR A 24 5.51 4.69 -3.43
CA TYR A 24 4.35 4.35 -2.61
C TYR A 24 4.19 5.39 -1.50
N VAL A 25 2.97 5.92 -1.33
CA VAL A 25 2.65 6.77 -0.19
C VAL A 25 2.17 5.86 0.94
N ASP A 26 2.98 5.77 1.97
CA ASP A 26 2.71 4.89 3.11
C ASP A 26 1.40 5.25 3.82
N LYS A 27 0.53 4.25 3.96
CA LYS A 27 -0.73 4.33 4.70
C LYS A 27 -0.87 3.19 5.72
N THR A 28 0.21 2.47 5.97
CA THR A 28 0.18 1.22 6.73
C THR A 28 -0.17 1.43 8.20
N GLU A 29 0.19 2.57 8.80
CA GLU A 29 -0.31 2.98 10.12
C GLU A 29 -1.84 3.13 10.15
N TYR A 30 -2.42 3.80 9.16
CA TYR A 30 -3.87 3.93 9.05
C TYR A 30 -4.55 2.58 8.84
N ILE A 31 -3.96 1.70 8.03
CA ILE A 31 -4.44 0.33 7.83
C ILE A 31 -4.42 -0.45 9.15
N TYR A 32 -3.33 -0.36 9.92
CA TYR A 32 -3.25 -0.99 11.24
C TYR A 32 -4.36 -0.49 12.17
N ASN A 33 -4.50 0.82 12.30
CA ASN A 33 -5.53 1.41 13.14
C ASN A 33 -6.95 1.01 12.70
N LEU A 34 -7.21 1.00 11.38
CA LEU A 34 -8.50 0.56 10.83
C LEU A 34 -8.82 -0.89 11.18
N THR A 35 -7.84 -1.79 11.07
CA THR A 35 -8.03 -3.23 11.33
C THR A 35 -8.08 -3.57 12.80
N LYS A 36 -7.53 -2.71 13.68
CA LYS A 36 -7.59 -2.89 15.14
C LYS A 36 -8.84 -2.30 15.78
N GLN A 37 -9.38 -1.21 15.24
CA GLN A 37 -10.44 -0.43 15.89
C GLN A 37 -11.84 -0.78 15.39
N TYR A 38 -11.97 -1.41 14.21
CA TYR A 38 -13.27 -1.63 13.57
C TYR A 38 -13.41 -3.04 13.00
N ASP A 39 -14.54 -3.69 13.28
CA ASP A 39 -14.85 -5.01 12.70
C ASP A 39 -15.25 -4.92 11.22
N ARG A 40 -15.84 -3.78 10.81
CA ARG A 40 -16.32 -3.52 9.44
C ARG A 40 -16.10 -2.06 9.08
N VAL A 41 -15.42 -1.83 7.95
CA VAL A 41 -15.10 -0.49 7.44
C VAL A 41 -15.64 -0.31 6.04
N PHE A 42 -16.37 0.78 5.80
CA PHE A 42 -16.78 1.19 4.46
C PHE A 42 -15.84 2.26 3.89
N ILE A 43 -15.17 1.96 2.77
CA ILE A 43 -14.24 2.90 2.11
C ILE A 43 -15.00 3.69 1.02
N SER A 44 -15.72 4.74 1.43
CA SER A 44 -16.43 5.66 0.53
C SER A 44 -15.46 6.70 -0.06
N ARG A 45 -15.36 6.82 -1.40
CA ARG A 45 -14.50 7.78 -2.16
C ARG A 45 -14.86 7.76 -3.66
N PRO A 46 -14.62 8.84 -4.43
CA PRO A 46 -14.82 8.89 -5.88
C PRO A 46 -13.96 7.89 -6.68
N ARG A 47 -14.29 7.66 -7.95
CA ARG A 47 -13.54 6.76 -8.85
C ARG A 47 -12.08 7.25 -9.00
N ARG A 48 -11.13 6.31 -9.07
CA ARG A 48 -9.66 6.52 -9.16
C ARG A 48 -8.97 7.11 -7.92
N PHE A 49 -9.60 7.10 -6.75
CA PHE A 49 -8.97 7.49 -5.48
C PHE A 49 -8.14 6.39 -4.79
N GLY A 50 -7.57 5.45 -5.55
CA GLY A 50 -6.64 4.44 -5.00
C GLY A 50 -7.25 3.37 -4.10
N LYS A 51 -8.57 3.15 -4.14
CA LYS A 51 -9.24 2.10 -3.34
C LYS A 51 -8.68 0.71 -3.60
N SER A 52 -8.50 0.35 -4.88
CA SER A 52 -7.98 -0.96 -5.27
C SER A 52 -6.58 -1.18 -4.67
N LEU A 53 -5.69 -0.19 -4.78
CA LEU A 53 -4.36 -0.27 -4.20
C LEU A 53 -4.41 -0.46 -2.68
N THR A 54 -5.28 0.28 -1.97
CA THR A 54 -5.45 0.09 -0.52
C THR A 54 -5.94 -1.32 -0.17
N LEU A 55 -6.95 -1.84 -0.88
CA LEU A 55 -7.47 -3.19 -0.64
C LEU A 55 -6.44 -4.26 -0.95
N ASN A 56 -5.70 -4.11 -2.05
CA ASN A 56 -4.59 -5.00 -2.39
C ASN A 56 -3.48 -4.93 -1.31
N THR A 57 -3.11 -3.73 -0.86
CA THR A 57 -2.12 -3.55 0.23
C THR A 57 -2.56 -4.32 1.48
N ILE A 58 -3.83 -4.18 1.88
CA ILE A 58 -4.39 -4.92 3.02
C ILE A 58 -4.32 -6.43 2.77
N GLY A 59 -4.77 -6.89 1.59
CA GLY A 59 -4.72 -8.30 1.21
C GLY A 59 -3.29 -8.87 1.28
N THR A 60 -2.33 -8.23 0.62
CA THR A 60 -0.91 -8.63 0.64
C THR A 60 -0.36 -8.69 2.07
N LEU A 61 -0.68 -7.71 2.93
CA LEU A 61 -0.25 -7.68 4.32
C LEU A 61 -0.74 -8.91 5.09
N PHE A 62 -2.02 -9.28 4.94
CA PHE A 62 -2.61 -10.40 5.68
C PHE A 62 -2.30 -11.77 5.07
N GLU A 63 -2.15 -11.86 3.75
CA GLU A 63 -1.92 -13.11 3.04
C GLU A 63 -0.42 -13.48 2.97
N LYS A 64 0.45 -12.49 2.78
CA LYS A 64 1.89 -12.69 2.53
C LYS A 64 2.79 -12.17 3.65
N GLY A 65 2.28 -11.28 4.51
CA GLY A 65 3.06 -10.66 5.59
C GLY A 65 3.84 -9.42 5.15
N VAL A 66 4.77 -8.99 6.01
CA VAL A 66 5.50 -7.72 5.87
C VAL A 66 6.70 -7.80 4.92
N GLU A 67 7.40 -8.93 4.89
CA GLU A 67 8.59 -9.14 4.04
C GLU A 67 8.17 -9.75 2.70
N PRO A 68 8.69 -9.28 1.54
CA PRO A 68 9.57 -8.11 1.33
C PRO A 68 8.82 -6.79 1.08
N TYR A 69 7.50 -6.83 0.98
CA TYR A 69 6.71 -5.79 0.30
C TYR A 69 6.53 -4.49 1.09
N PHE A 70 6.74 -4.52 2.39
CA PHE A 70 6.47 -3.40 3.28
C PHE A 70 7.74 -2.72 3.81
N LYS A 71 8.93 -3.10 3.33
CA LYS A 71 10.19 -2.48 3.74
C LYS A 71 10.15 -0.95 3.65
N GLY A 72 10.51 -0.29 4.74
CA GLY A 72 10.53 1.18 4.81
C GLY A 72 9.16 1.83 4.96
N THR A 73 8.12 1.05 5.23
CA THR A 73 6.81 1.55 5.69
C THR A 73 6.69 1.41 7.22
N TRP A 74 5.70 2.06 7.81
CA TRP A 74 5.46 2.05 9.26
C TRP A 74 5.19 0.66 9.83
N ILE A 75 4.57 -0.25 9.06
CA ILE A 75 4.19 -1.59 9.53
C ILE A 75 5.31 -2.64 9.42
N TYR A 76 6.46 -2.29 8.84
CA TYR A 76 7.58 -3.21 8.69
C TYR A 76 8.21 -3.59 10.03
#